data_AF-A0A026VSL5-F1
#
_entry.id   AF-A0A026VSL5-F1
#
_cell.length_a   1.000
_cell.length_b   1.000
_cell.length_c   1.000
_cell.angle_alpha   90.00
_cell.angle_beta   90.00
_cell.angle_gamma   90.00
#
_symmetry.space_group_name_H-M   'P 1'
#
loop_
_entity.id
_entity.type
_entity.pdbx_description
1 polymer ?
#
loop_
_entity_poly.entity_id
_entity_poly.type
_entity_poly.pdbx_seq_one_letter_code
_entity_poly.pdbx_strand_id
1 'polypeptide(L)' 'INGIHYAVYDCEWYILDPKNAKDLIPFIIKVSEPIYFTAGKVFPITMAMLGNLIKTSAGYISVLLTSRKK' A
#
# COMPACT_ATOMS: atom_id res chain seq x y z
N ILE A 1 5.52 -6.26 -1.42
CA ILE A 1 5.92 -5.65 -0.13
C ILE A 1 5.47 -6.51 1.05
N ASN A 2 4.21 -6.99 1.09
CA ASN A 2 3.73 -7.89 2.16
C ASN A 2 4.56 -9.17 2.37
N GLY A 3 5.20 -9.70 1.32
CA GLY A 3 6.05 -10.90 1.45
C GLY A 3 7.32 -10.69 2.28
N ILE A 4 7.90 -9.47 2.27
CA ILE A 4 9.08 -9.15 3.09
C ILE A 4 8.67 -8.96 4.55
N HIS A 5 7.54 -8.28 4.79
CA HIS A 5 6.97 -8.18 6.14
C HIS A 5 6.71 -9.57 6.73
N TYR A 6 6.09 -10.46 5.95
CA TYR A 6 5.82 -11.82 6.37
C TYR A 6 7.12 -12.60 6.63
N ALA A 7 8.10 -12.56 5.72
CA ALA A 7 9.37 -13.28 5.89
C ALA A 7 10.18 -12.77 7.10
N VAL A 8 10.11 -11.48 7.41
CA VAL A 8 10.75 -10.90 8.60
C VAL A 8 10.00 -11.29 9.88
N TYR A 9 8.67 -11.38 9.84
CA TYR A 9 7.85 -11.80 10.97
C TYR A 9 7.91 -13.31 11.24
N ASP A 10 8.06 -14.11 10.18
CA ASP A 10 8.24 -15.56 10.19
C ASP A 10 9.69 -15.96 10.49
N CYS A 11 10.60 -14.98 10.56
CA CYS A 11 11.94 -15.21 11.07
C CYS A 11 11.83 -15.48 12.57
N GLU A 12 12.37 -16.62 13.03
CA GLU A 12 12.42 -17.02 14.43
C GLU A 12 13.37 -16.10 15.24
N TRP A 13 12.98 -14.84 15.42
CA TRP A 13 13.74 -13.77 16.07
C TRP A 13 14.13 -14.12 17.50
N TYR A 14 13.44 -15.08 18.11
CA TYR A 14 13.73 -15.63 19.44
C TYR A 14 14.88 -16.64 19.45
N ILE A 15 15.26 -17.20 18.30
CA ILE A 15 16.40 -18.11 18.11
C ILE A 15 17.64 -17.35 17.60
N LEU A 16 17.44 -16.19 16.95
CA LEU A 16 18.55 -15.35 16.51
C LEU A 16 19.36 -14.81 17.68
N ASP A 17 20.67 -14.62 17.44
CA ASP A 17 21.54 -13.91 18.35
C ASP A 17 20.90 -12.58 18.79
N PRO A 18 20.88 -12.25 20.09
CA PRO A 18 20.21 -11.06 20.61
C PRO A 18 20.76 -9.75 20.03
N LYS A 19 21.95 -9.77 19.41
CA LYS A 19 22.51 -8.66 18.66
C LYS A 19 21.77 -8.47 17.32
N ASN A 20 21.58 -9.55 16.57
CA ASN A 20 20.94 -9.53 15.26
C ASN A 20 19.42 -9.33 15.39
N ALA A 21 18.80 -9.87 16.44
CA ALA A 21 17.38 -9.65 16.73
C ALA A 21 17.07 -8.16 17.02
N LYS A 22 17.96 -7.45 17.71
CA LYS A 22 17.83 -6.00 17.96
C LYS A 22 17.93 -5.19 16.68
N ASP A 23 18.80 -5.60 15.76
CA ASP A 23 18.96 -4.95 14.46
C ASP A 23 17.72 -5.13 13.55
N LEU A 24 16.91 -6.18 13.78
CA LEU A 24 15.68 -6.46 13.02
C LEU A 24 14.47 -5.59 13.41
N ILE A 25 14.41 -5.15 14.68
CA ILE A 25 13.32 -4.31 15.22
C ILE A 25 13.03 -3.06 14.35
N PRO A 26 14.03 -2.22 14.01
CA PRO A 26 13.77 -1.05 13.16
C PRO A 26 13.30 -1.43 11.75
N PHE A 27 13.73 -2.57 11.20
CA PHE A 27 13.26 -3.06 9.91
C PHE A 27 11.79 -3.48 9.97
N ILE A 28 11.37 -4.20 11.02
CA ILE A 28 9.96 -4.57 11.22
C ILE A 28 9.09 -3.32 11.28
N ILE A 29 9.48 -2.31 12.05
CA ILE A 29 8.73 -1.04 12.18
C ILE A 29 8.61 -0.35 10.82
N LYS A 30 9.71 -0.26 10.06
CA LYS A 30 9.72 0.40 8.75
C LYS A 30 9.02 -0.36 7.64
N VAL A 31 9.03 -1.69 7.69
CA VAL A 31 8.33 -2.55 6.72
C VAL A 31 6.84 -2.67 7.04
N SER A 32 6.47 -2.54 8.32
CA SER A 32 5.07 -2.43 8.76
C SER A 32 4.42 -1.13 8.30
N GLU A 33 5.21 -0.06 8.16
CA GLU A 33 4.76 1.17 7.53
C GLU A 33 4.63 0.92 6.02
N PRO A 34 3.40 0.88 5.46
CA PRO A 34 3.24 0.63 4.04
C PRO A 34 3.95 1.75 3.31
N ILE A 35 4.77 1.41 2.31
CA ILE A 35 5.37 2.37 1.40
C ILE A 35 4.24 2.96 0.55
N TYR A 36 3.46 3.87 1.14
CA TYR A 36 2.49 4.68 0.44
C TYR A 36 3.30 5.65 -0.41
N PHE A 37 3.53 5.28 -1.66
CA PHE A 37 4.11 6.19 -2.63
C PHE A 37 3.12 7.35 -2.81
N THR A 38 3.29 8.40 -2.01
CA THR A 38 2.31 9.46 -1.91
C THR A 38 2.64 10.49 -2.97
N ALA A 39 1.82 10.61 -4.02
CA ALA A 39 1.99 11.64 -5.04
C ALA A 39 1.85 13.02 -4.38
N GLY A 40 2.95 13.77 -4.38
CA GLY A 40 3.01 15.12 -3.80
C GLY A 40 2.68 15.19 -2.31
N LYS A 41 2.74 14.09 -1.56
CA LYS A 41 2.28 13.99 -0.15
C LYS A 41 0.76 14.21 0.05
N VAL A 42 -0.02 14.30 -1.03
CA VAL A 42 -1.47 14.59 -0.97
C VAL A 42 -2.31 13.33 -1.18
N PHE A 43 -1.82 12.40 -2.00
CA PHE A 43 -2.59 11.23 -2.42
C PHE A 43 -1.78 9.94 -2.33
N PRO A 44 -2.19 8.97 -1.51
CA PRO A 44 -1.52 7.68 -1.45
C PRO A 44 -1.79 6.92 -2.75
N ILE A 45 -0.75 6.71 -3.57
CA ILE A 45 -0.86 5.94 -4.81
C ILE A 45 -0.99 4.46 -4.43
N THR A 46 -2.23 4.07 -4.12
CA THR A 46 -2.62 2.70 -3.81
C THR A 46 -3.50 2.18 -4.95
N MET A 47 -3.51 0.85 -5.12
CA MET A 47 -4.40 0.20 -6.10
C MET A 47 -5.88 0.53 -5.84
N ALA A 48 -6.25 0.71 -4.57
CA ALA A 48 -7.59 1.15 -4.17
C ALA A 48 -7.91 2.57 -4.67
N MET A 49 -6.97 3.52 -4.53
CA MET A 49 -7.14 4.87 -5.05
C MET A 49 -7.27 4.87 -6.58
N LEU A 50 -6.40 4.13 -7.28
CA LEU A 50 -6.47 3.99 -8.73
C LEU A 50 -7.83 3.41 -9.17
N GLY A 51 -8.29 2.36 -8.50
CA GLY A 51 -9.59 1.74 -8.77
C GLY A 51 -10.76 2.70 -8.55
N ASN A 52 -10.73 3.50 -7.49
CA ASN A 52 -11.77 4.49 -7.21
C ASN A 52 -11.76 5.65 -8.22
N LEU A 53 -10.57 6.06 -8.69
CA LEU A 53 -10.43 7.07 -9.74
C LEU A 53 -11.06 6.59 -11.05
N ILE A 54 -10.75 5.35 -11.46
CA ILE A 54 -11.32 4.73 -12.67
C ILE A 54 -12.85 4.60 -12.55
N LYS A 55 -13.36 4.18 -11.39
CA LYS A 55 -14.81 4.08 -11.16
C LYS A 55 -15.50 5.45 -11.29
N THR A 56 -14.93 6.48 -10.69
CA THR A 56 -15.48 7.84 -10.74
C THR A 56 -15.47 8.39 -12.15
N SER A 57 -14.35 8.24 -12.89
CA SER A 57 -14.24 8.72 -14.27
C SER A 57 -15.22 7.99 -15.19
N ALA A 58 -15.34 6.67 -15.07
CA ALA A 58 -16.33 5.89 -15.81
C ALA A 58 -17.78 6.32 -15.47
N GLY A 59 -18.06 6.61 -14.20
CA GLY A 59 -19.35 7.15 -13.75
C GLY A 59 -19.69 8.48 -14.41
N TYR A 60 -18.75 9.42 -14.47
CA TYR A 60 -18.92 10.70 -15.18
C TYR A 60 -19.18 10.51 -16.67
N ILE A 61 -18.41 9.64 -17.33
CA ILE A 61 -18.59 9.32 -18.75
C ILE A 61 -19.99 8.74 -18.97
N SER A 62 -20.47 7.85 -18.10
CA SER A 62 -21.81 7.26 -18.18
C SER A 62 -22.92 8.32 -18.10
N VAL A 63 -22.82 9.27 -17.17
CA VAL A 63 -23.76 10.40 -17.06
C VAL A 63 -23.72 11.29 -18.30
N LEU A 64 -22.52 11.64 -18.77
CA LEU A 64 -22.34 12.45 -19.97
C LEU A 64 -22.92 11.76 -21.21
N LEU A 65 -22.68 10.46 -21.39
CA LEU A 65 -23.24 9.68 -22.50
C LEU A 65 -24.77 9.62 -22.44
N THR A 66 -25.34 9.46 -21.25
CA THR A 66 -26.80 9.42 -21.07
C THR A 66 -27.43 10.78 -21.32
N SER A 67 -26.79 11.87 -20.87
CA SER A 67 -27.26 13.24 -21.12
C SER A 67 -27.12 13.68 -22.59
N ARG A 68 -26.29 13.00 -23.39
CA ARG A 68 -26.13 13.24 -24.84
C ARG A 68 -27.16 12.52 -25.70
N LYS A 69 -27.83 11.48 -25.17
CA LYS A 69 -28.87 10.72 -25.88
C LYS A 69 -30.29 11.28 -25.66
N LYS A 70 -30.38 12.53 -25.20
CA LYS A 70 -31.60 13.30 -25.04
C LYS A 70 -31.55 14.48 -26.00
#